data_AF-A0A653EDB6-F1
#
_entry.id   AF-A0A653EDB6-F1
#
_cell.length_a   1.000
_cell.length_b   1.000
_cell.length_c   1.000
_cell.angle_alpha   90.00
_cell.angle_beta   90.00
_cell.angle_gamma   90.00
#
_symmetry.space_group_name_H-M   'P 1'
#
loop_
_entity.id
_entity.type
_entity.pdbx_description
1 polymer ?
#
loop_
_entity_poly.entity_id
_entity_poly.type
_entity_poly.pdbx_seq_one_letter_code
_entity_poly.pdbx_strand_id
1 'polypeptide(L)'
;MPTTHRRYAITETDEISAALAVARRVWPDLAEKPGALLRRLILTGRNSLVHDFAATEKARRQAIDATSGALAGVFAPTYLADLREDWPE
;
A
#
# COMPACT_ATOMS: atom_id res chain seq x y z
N MET A 1 36.92 -3.24 -3.57
CA MET A 1 36.04 -2.86 -2.43
C MET A 1 34.68 -3.53 -2.59
N PRO A 2 34.43 -4.69 -1.95
CA PRO A 2 33.09 -5.24 -1.86
C PRO A 2 32.27 -4.38 -0.89
N THR A 3 31.24 -3.69 -1.39
CA THR A 3 30.27 -3.01 -0.55
C THR A 3 29.28 -4.05 -0.03
N THR A 4 29.02 -4.09 1.28
CA THR A 4 28.05 -5.01 1.92
C THR A 4 26.66 -4.98 1.29
N HIS A 5 26.29 -3.85 0.68
CA HIS A 5 25.00 -3.67 0.02
C HIS A 5 25.04 -4.08 -1.46
N ARG A 6 23.98 -4.79 -1.87
CA ARG A 6 23.73 -5.14 -3.28
C ARG A 6 23.54 -3.87 -4.10
N ARG A 7 24.17 -3.83 -5.28
CA ARG A 7 24.05 -2.73 -6.24
C ARG A 7 22.94 -3.05 -7.23
N TYR A 8 22.13 -2.05 -7.54
CA TYR A 8 21.13 -2.09 -8.59
C TYR A 8 21.56 -1.06 -9.64
N ALA A 9 21.90 -1.53 -10.84
CA ALA A 9 22.20 -0.64 -11.95
C ALA A 9 20.88 -0.12 -12.53
N ILE A 10 20.82 1.18 -12.78
CA ILE A 10 19.67 1.84 -13.38
C ILE A 10 20.19 2.64 -14.57
N THR A 11 19.61 2.40 -15.74
CA THR A 11 19.88 3.20 -16.94
C THR A 11 18.98 4.43 -16.90
N GLU A 12 19.53 5.61 -17.11
CA GLU A 12 18.73 6.84 -17.20
C GLU A 12 17.91 6.83 -18.48
N THR A 13 16.59 6.85 -18.32
CA THR A 13 15.60 7.02 -19.38
C THR A 13 15.01 8.42 -19.32
N ASP A 14 14.20 8.80 -20.31
CA ASP A 14 13.49 10.09 -20.32
C ASP A 14 12.59 10.26 -19.08
N GLU A 15 11.92 9.19 -18.66
CA GLU A 15 11.09 9.17 -17.45
C GLU A 15 11.92 9.42 -16.18
N ILE A 16 13.09 8.79 -16.08
CA ILE A 16 14.00 8.98 -14.94
C ILE A 16 14.56 10.41 -14.95
N SER A 17 14.88 10.94 -16.13
CA SER A 17 15.35 12.32 -16.29
C SER A 17 14.30 13.32 -15.83
N ALA A 18 13.04 13.11 -16.21
CA ALA A 18 11.91 13.93 -15.77
C ALA A 18 11.69 13.83 -14.24
N ALA A 19 11.74 12.62 -13.68
CA ALA A 19 11.62 12.41 -12.23
C ALA A 19 12.75 13.12 -11.46
N LEU A 20 13.99 13.05 -11.96
CA LEU A 20 15.11 13.76 -11.39
C LEU A 20 14.94 15.28 -11.48
N ALA A 21 14.44 15.81 -12.60
CA ALA A 21 14.18 17.24 -12.74
C ALA A 21 13.18 17.76 -11.69
N VAL A 22 12.12 17.00 -11.41
CA VAL A 22 11.18 17.31 -10.32
C VAL A 22 11.88 17.23 -8.96
N ALA A 23 12.65 16.16 -8.72
CA ALA A 23 13.36 15.97 -7.46
C ALA A 23 14.36 17.10 -7.16
N ARG A 24 15.05 17.65 -8.18
CA ARG A 24 15.96 18.81 -8.01
C ARG A 24 15.25 20.06 -7.52
N ARG A 25 13.99 20.28 -7.94
CA ARG A 25 13.19 21.42 -7.47
C ARG A 25 12.77 21.27 -6.01
N VAL A 26 12.48 20.03 -5.59
CA VAL A 26 12.06 19.71 -4.22
C VAL A 26 13.24 19.63 -3.25
N TRP A 27 14.40 19.15 -3.71
CA TRP A 27 15.63 19.02 -2.92
C TRP A 27 16.82 19.70 -3.64
N PRO A 28 16.87 21.05 -3.66
CA PRO A 28 17.92 21.79 -4.37
C PRO A 28 19.34 21.51 -3.85
N ASP A 29 19.47 21.21 -2.56
CA ASP A 29 20.70 20.80 -1.88
C ASP A 29 21.31 19.49 -2.42
N LEU A 30 20.51 18.69 -3.12
CA LEU A 30 20.92 17.45 -3.77
C LEU A 30 20.96 17.56 -5.30
N ALA A 31 20.79 18.76 -5.88
CA ALA A 31 20.54 18.91 -7.31
C ALA A 31 21.63 18.29 -8.21
N GLU A 32 22.89 18.39 -7.78
CA GLU A 32 24.06 17.87 -8.49
C GLU A 32 24.42 16.42 -8.11
N LYS A 33 23.54 15.73 -7.36
CA LYS A 33 23.77 14.38 -6.82
C LYS A 33 22.66 13.44 -7.26
N PRO A 34 22.63 13.00 -8.54
CA PRO A 34 21.54 12.18 -9.08
C PRO A 34 21.32 10.87 -8.29
N GLY A 35 22.39 10.20 -7.86
CA GLY A 35 22.27 9.01 -7.01
C GLY A 35 21.62 9.27 -5.64
N ALA A 36 21.86 10.45 -5.04
CA ALA A 36 21.21 10.85 -3.80
C ALA A 36 19.73 11.19 -4.01
N LEU A 37 19.39 11.83 -5.12
CA LEU A 37 18.01 12.10 -5.53
C LEU A 37 17.24 10.81 -5.79
N LEU A 38 17.80 9.85 -6.54
CA LEU A 38 17.18 8.54 -6.76
C LEU A 38 16.90 7.83 -5.44
N ARG A 39 17.88 7.81 -4.53
CA ARG A 39 17.69 7.24 -3.19
C ARG A 39 16.55 7.95 -2.44
N ARG A 40 16.50 9.29 -2.49
CA ARG A 40 15.46 10.07 -1.79
C ARG A 40 14.08 9.82 -2.38
N LEU A 41 13.97 9.74 -3.71
CA LEU A 41 12.74 9.38 -4.42
C LEU A 41 12.24 8.00 -4.01
N ILE A 42 13.10 6.98 -4.01
CA ILE A 42 12.73 5.60 -3.60
C ILE A 42 12.19 5.58 -2.16
N LEU A 43 12.87 6.25 -1.23
CA LEU A 43 12.44 6.29 0.17
C LEU A 43 11.13 7.06 0.36
N THR A 44 10.93 8.13 -0.41
CA THR A 44 9.69 8.92 -0.39
C THR A 44 8.53 8.09 -0.96
N GLY A 45 8.72 7.46 -2.12
CA GLY A 45 7.72 6.58 -2.73
C GLY A 45 7.34 5.41 -1.83
N ARG A 46 8.31 4.78 -1.15
CA ARG A 46 8.03 3.76 -0.14
C ARG A 46 7.10 4.28 0.96
N ASN A 47 7.37 5.47 1.49
CA ASN A 47 6.55 6.03 2.56
C ASN A 47 5.12 6.31 2.08
N SER A 48 4.95 6.84 0.85
CA SER A 48 3.62 7.02 0.25
C SER A 48 2.87 5.69 0.14
N LEU A 49 3.51 4.64 -0.38
CA LEU A 49 2.89 3.32 -0.49
C LEU A 49 2.50 2.75 0.88
N VAL A 50 3.36 2.88 1.90
CA VAL A 50 3.03 2.43 3.27
C VAL A 50 1.80 3.16 3.81
N HIS A 51 1.69 4.47 3.57
CA HIS A 51 0.52 5.24 4.00
C HIS A 51 -0.76 4.79 3.27
N ASP A 52 -0.69 4.53 1.97
CA ASP A 52 -1.83 4.08 1.16
C ASP A 52 -2.31 2.67 1.58
N PHE A 53 -1.38 1.75 1.83
CA PHE A 53 -1.70 0.41 2.34
C PHE A 53 -2.28 0.48 3.76
N ALA A 54 -1.71 1.31 4.64
CA ALA A 54 -2.24 1.47 5.99
C ALA A 54 -3.65 2.08 6.00
N ALA A 55 -3.91 3.03 5.10
CA ALA A 55 -5.25 3.62 4.95
C ALA A 55 -6.27 2.59 4.43
N THR A 56 -5.88 1.80 3.42
CA THR A 56 -6.73 0.73 2.87
C THR A 56 -7.04 -0.34 3.91
N GLU A 57 -6.04 -0.79 4.66
CA GLU A 57 -6.21 -1.80 5.70
C GLU A 57 -7.06 -1.28 6.87
N LYS A 58 -6.90 0.00 7.24
CA LYS A 58 -7.75 0.65 8.23
C LYS A 58 -9.21 0.72 7.78
N ALA A 59 -9.46 1.13 6.54
CA ALA A 59 -10.81 1.18 5.97
C ALA A 59 -11.46 -0.21 5.95
N ARG A 60 -10.70 -1.24 5.56
CA ARG A 60 -11.16 -2.63 5.59
C ARG A 60 -11.55 -3.08 7.01
N ARG A 61 -10.70 -2.81 8.01
CA ARG A 61 -11.01 -3.15 9.41
C ARG A 61 -12.24 -2.42 9.93
N GLN A 62 -12.37 -1.13 9.63
CA GLN A 62 -13.56 -0.35 9.99
C GLN A 62 -14.84 -0.91 9.38
N ALA A 63 -14.79 -1.35 8.12
CA ALA A 63 -15.94 -2.00 7.48
C ALA A 63 -16.31 -3.33 8.15
N ILE A 64 -15.31 -4.13 8.55
CA ILE A 64 -15.53 -5.38 9.30
C ILE A 64 -16.14 -5.08 10.67
N ASP A 65 -15.57 -4.16 11.44
CA ASP A 65 -16.07 -3.81 12.77
C ASP A 65 -17.50 -3.24 12.70
N ALA A 66 -17.81 -2.42 11.67
CA ALA A 66 -19.14 -1.86 11.49
C ALA A 66 -20.20 -2.87 11.06
N THR A 67 -19.81 -3.95 10.38
CA THR A 67 -20.74 -4.99 9.89
C THR A 67 -20.79 -6.21 10.82
N SER A 68 -19.77 -6.41 11.65
CA SER A 68 -19.69 -7.49 12.61
C SER A 68 -20.84 -7.41 13.62
N GLY A 69 -21.65 -8.47 13.68
CA GLY A 69 -22.81 -8.52 14.57
C GLY A 69 -23.96 -7.59 14.17
N ALA A 70 -23.90 -6.89 13.04
CA ALA A 70 -24.99 -6.02 12.57
C ALA A 70 -26.30 -6.79 12.29
N LEU A 71 -26.21 -8.10 12.05
CA LEU A 71 -27.34 -9.01 11.89
C LEU A 71 -27.56 -9.93 13.11
N ALA A 72 -26.85 -9.70 14.22
CA ALA A 72 -27.05 -10.47 15.43
C ALA A 72 -28.47 -10.25 15.97
N GLY A 73 -29.22 -11.33 16.16
CA GLY A 73 -30.61 -11.30 16.61
C GLY A 73 -31.65 -11.05 15.51
N VAL A 74 -31.24 -10.87 14.24
CA VAL A 74 -32.18 -10.78 13.11
C VAL A 74 -32.77 -12.15 12.77
N PHE A 75 -31.99 -13.21 12.94
CA PHE A 75 -32.42 -14.58 12.67
C PHE A 75 -33.04 -15.20 13.90
N ALA A 76 -34.20 -15.84 13.72
CA ALA A 76 -34.86 -16.59 14.78
C ALA A 76 -33.96 -17.77 15.24
N PRO A 77 -34.09 -18.23 16.50
CA PRO A 77 -33.30 -19.33 17.02
C PRO A 77 -33.36 -20.62 16.17
N THR A 78 -34.48 -20.85 15.47
CA THR A 78 -34.70 -22.04 14.62
C THR A 78 -34.24 -21.86 13.18
N TYR A 79 -33.84 -20.65 12.77
CA TYR A 79 -33.60 -20.31 11.35
C TYR A 79 -32.64 -21.28 10.62
N LEU A 80 -31.58 -21.74 11.29
CA LEU A 80 -30.63 -22.69 10.70
C LEU A 80 -31.17 -24.12 10.57
N ALA A 81 -32.15 -24.52 11.39
CA ALA A 81 -32.82 -25.80 11.25
C ALA A 81 -33.81 -25.74 10.07
N ASP A 82 -34.61 -24.67 10.02
CA ASP A 82 -35.59 -24.42 8.97
C ASP A 82 -34.91 -24.35 7.58
N LEU A 83 -33.77 -23.66 7.47
CA LEU A 83 -33.00 -23.55 6.22
C LEU A 83 -32.44 -24.90 5.71
N ARG A 84 -32.17 -25.84 6.61
CA ARG A 84 -31.57 -27.14 6.26
C ARG A 84 -32.60 -28.16 5.81
N GLU A 85 -33.86 -28.03 6.25
CA GLU A 85 -34.95 -28.86 5.74
C GLU A 85 -35.25 -28.56 4.26
N ASP A 86 -35.05 -27.31 3.82
CA ASP A 86 -35.30 -26.88 2.45
C ASP A 86 -34.25 -27.33 1.42
N TRP A 87 -33.15 -27.96 1.86
CA TRP A 87 -32.10 -28.47 0.97
C TRP A 87 -32.00 -30.00 1.04
N PRO A 88 -32.67 -30.73 0.11
CA PRO A 88 -32.49 -32.18 0.02
C PRO A 88 -31.07 -32.52 -0.44
N GLU A 89 -30.55 -33.66 0.03
CA GLU A 89 -29.19 -34.18 -0.24
C GLU A 89 -28.80 -34.23 -1.73
#